data_AF-A0A021X722-F1
#
_entry.id   AF-A0A021X722-F1
#
_cell.length_a   1.000
_cell.length_b   1.000
_cell.length_c   1.000
_cell.angle_alpha   90.00
_cell.angle_beta   90.00
_cell.angle_gamma   90.00
#
_symmetry.space_group_name_H-M   'P 1'
#
loop_
_entity.id
_entity.type
_entity.pdbx_description
1 polymer ?
#
loop_
_entity_poly.entity_id
_entity_poly.type
_entity_poly.pdbx_seq_one_letter_code
_entity_poly.pdbx_strand_id
1 'polypeptide(L)'
;MQLIETNVHSAEGTTTVEFVGEGREKVSVCMVAHDVSEDAAVTRAKEIMVQLTAFDSDPQQQGDIEDETISVEAVETTGFTSEVRS
;
A
#
# COMPACT_ATOMS: atom_id res chain seq x y z
N MET A 1 14.62 -4.85 0.21
CA MET A 1 15.31 -5.53 -0.91
C MET A 1 16.07 -4.49 -1.73
N GLN A 2 17.37 -4.69 -1.96
CA GLN A 2 18.17 -3.91 -2.93
C GLN A 2 18.36 -4.77 -4.18
N LEU A 3 17.88 -4.30 -5.34
CA LEU A 3 17.91 -5.05 -6.59
C LEU A 3 19.33 -5.11 -7.16
N ILE A 4 19.76 -6.32 -7.53
CA ILE A 4 21.02 -6.57 -8.25
C ILE A 4 20.77 -7.04 -9.68
N GLU A 5 19.60 -7.62 -9.96
CA GLU A 5 19.22 -8.06 -11.29
C GLU A 5 17.71 -7.93 -11.49
N THR A 6 17.31 -7.67 -12.73
CA THR A 6 15.91 -7.70 -13.15
C THR A 6 15.83 -8.35 -14.53
N ASN A 7 15.08 -9.45 -14.64
CA ASN A 7 14.89 -10.17 -15.89
C ASN A 7 13.42 -10.13 -16.29
N VAL A 8 13.17 -9.96 -17.59
CA VAL A 8 11.82 -9.99 -18.15
C VAL A 8 11.74 -11.12 -19.16
N HIS A 9 10.74 -11.99 -18.99
CA HIS A 9 10.49 -13.12 -19.86
C HIS A 9 9.05 -13.06 -20.34
N SER A 10 8.84 -13.15 -21.64
CA SER A 10 7.49 -13.21 -22.23
C SER A 10 7.28 -14.59 -22.84
N ALA A 11 6.19 -15.26 -22.44
CA ALA A 11 5.83 -16.59 -22.92
C ALA A 11 4.31 -16.71 -23.02
N GLU A 12 3.80 -17.16 -24.18
CA GLU A 12 2.40 -17.55 -24.42
C GLU A 12 1.35 -16.63 -23.76
N GLY A 13 1.45 -15.32 -24.02
CA GLY A 13 0.49 -14.32 -23.52
C GLY A 13 0.65 -13.95 -22.03
N THR A 14 1.75 -14.37 -21.43
CA THR A 14 2.16 -13.96 -20.09
C THR A 14 3.52 -13.28 -20.13
N THR A 15 3.71 -12.34 -19.20
CA THR A 15 4.99 -11.70 -18.94
C THR A 15 5.37 -11.97 -17.49
N THR A 16 6.55 -12.54 -17.30
CA THR A 16 7.16 -12.77 -15.99
C THR A 16 8.30 -11.79 -15.79
N VAL A 17 8.26 -11.05 -14.68
CA VAL A 17 9.35 -10.18 -14.23
C VAL A 17 9.98 -10.81 -13.00
N GLU A 18 11.28 -11.07 -13.06
CA GLU A 18 12.06 -11.60 -11.94
C GLU A 18 12.98 -10.52 -11.38
N PHE A 19 12.89 -10.30 -10.08
CA PHE A 19 13.73 -9.41 -9.31
C PHE A 19 14.66 -10.23 -8.42
N VAL A 20 15.97 -10.01 -8.54
CA VAL A 20 16.97 -10.64 -7.66
C VAL A 20 17.57 -9.59 -6.75
N GLY A 21 17.56 -9.86 -5.46
CA GLY A 21 18.09 -9.00 -4.41
C GLY A 21 19.47 -9.45 -3.93
N GLU A 22 20.25 -8.51 -3.41
CA GLU A 22 21.58 -8.79 -2.86
C GLU A 22 21.55 -9.83 -1.71
N GLY A 23 20.47 -9.85 -0.92
CA GLY A 23 20.27 -10.77 0.20
C GLY A 23 19.88 -12.18 -0.19
N ARG A 24 20.04 -12.57 -1.47
CA ARG A 24 19.58 -13.84 -2.07
C ARG A 24 18.06 -14.00 -2.09
N GLU A 25 17.32 -12.89 -1.97
CA GLU A 25 15.89 -12.90 -2.22
C GLU A 25 15.62 -12.89 -3.72
N LYS A 26 14.65 -13.70 -4.16
CA LYS A 26 14.14 -13.64 -5.53
C LYS A 26 12.63 -13.51 -5.50
N VAL A 27 12.10 -12.55 -6.24
CA VAL A 27 10.67 -12.32 -6.39
C VAL A 27 10.32 -12.40 -7.87
N SER A 28 9.35 -13.24 -8.21
CA SER A 28 8.87 -13.42 -9.58
C SER A 28 7.40 -12.99 -9.66
N VAL A 29 7.11 -12.03 -10.52
CA VAL A 29 5.76 -11.54 -10.77
C VAL A 29 5.33 -11.98 -12.17
N CYS A 30 4.38 -12.90 -12.24
CA CYS A 30 3.80 -13.37 -13.50
C CYS A 30 2.45 -12.67 -13.76
N MET A 31 2.30 -12.09 -14.94
CA MET A 31 1.12 -11.34 -15.34
C MET A 31 0.61 -11.86 -16.67
N VAL A 32 -0.71 -11.96 -16.82
CA VAL A 32 -1.33 -12.14 -18.14
C VAL A 32 -1.25 -10.81 -18.86
N ALA A 33 -0.36 -10.71 -19.82
CA ALA A 33 -0.01 -9.48 -20.52
C ALA A 33 0.52 -9.84 -21.90
N HIS A 34 -0.08 -9.25 -22.93
CA HIS A 34 0.34 -9.41 -24.32
C HIS A 34 1.05 -8.14 -24.79
N ASP A 35 2.21 -8.30 -25.44
CA ASP A 35 2.93 -7.24 -26.15
C ASP A 35 3.26 -5.99 -25.29
N VAL A 36 3.54 -6.19 -24.01
CA VAL A 36 3.99 -5.12 -23.11
C VAL A 36 5.51 -4.96 -23.23
N SER A 37 5.98 -3.71 -23.32
CA SER A 37 7.42 -3.43 -23.30
C SER A 37 8.04 -3.85 -21.97
N GLU A 38 9.32 -4.24 -21.98
CA GLU A 38 10.00 -4.70 -20.78
C GLU A 38 9.95 -3.67 -19.64
N ASP A 39 10.15 -2.38 -19.94
CA ASP A 39 10.10 -1.31 -18.94
C ASP A 39 8.70 -1.14 -18.32
N ALA A 40 7.64 -1.25 -19.15
CA ALA A 40 6.27 -1.19 -18.66
C ALA A 40 5.92 -2.42 -17.82
N ALA A 41 6.40 -3.61 -18.19
CA ALA A 41 6.23 -4.83 -17.41
C ALA A 41 6.93 -4.72 -16.05
N VAL A 42 8.16 -4.20 -16.00
CA VAL A 42 8.92 -3.98 -14.76
C VAL A 42 8.20 -2.98 -13.86
N THR A 43 7.74 -1.86 -14.42
CA THR A 43 6.98 -0.85 -13.68
C THR A 43 5.71 -1.46 -13.09
N ARG A 44 4.95 -2.20 -13.90
CA ARG A 44 3.71 -2.84 -13.45
C ARG A 44 3.95 -3.87 -12.36
N ALA A 45 5.01 -4.67 -12.48
CA ALA A 45 5.37 -5.65 -11.48
C ALA A 45 5.73 -4.99 -10.13
N LYS A 46 6.41 -3.84 -10.13
CA LYS A 46 6.67 -3.05 -8.91
C LYS A 46 5.38 -2.52 -8.29
N GLU A 47 4.46 -1.99 -9.10
CA GLU A 47 3.15 -1.52 -8.62
C GLU A 47 2.36 -2.63 -7.94
N ILE A 48 2.32 -3.83 -8.54
CA ILE A 48 1.65 -5.00 -7.98
C ILE A 48 2.26 -5.36 -6.62
N MET A 49 3.59 -5.40 -6.50
CA MET A 49 4.26 -5.68 -5.22
C MET A 49 3.89 -4.65 -4.15
N VAL A 50 3.84 -3.35 -4.49
CA VAL A 50 3.40 -2.30 -3.55
C VAL A 50 1.94 -2.51 -3.13
N GLN A 51 1.05 -2.79 -4.09
CA GLN A 51 -0.36 -3.02 -3.80
C GLN A 51 -0.58 -4.23 -2.88
N LEU A 52 0.14 -5.33 -3.10
CA LEU A 52 0.05 -6.50 -2.23
C LEU A 52 0.40 -6.15 -0.78
N THR A 53 1.45 -5.37 -0.54
CA THR A 53 1.79 -4.92 0.82
C THR A 53 0.75 -3.98 1.44
N ALA A 54 0.04 -3.21 0.60
CA ALA A 54 -0.98 -2.27 1.07
C ALA A 54 -2.30 -2.97 1.45
N PHE A 55 -2.69 -4.02 0.73
CA PHE A 55 -3.95 -4.74 0.97
C PHE A 55 -3.83 -5.90 1.97
N ASP A 56 -2.63 -6.42 2.20
CA ASP A 56 -2.37 -7.46 3.21
C ASP A 56 -2.34 -6.91 4.64
N SER A 57 -2.36 -5.58 4.80
CA SER A 57 -2.52 -4.91 6.09
C SER A 57 -3.98 -4.99 6.55
N ASP A 58 -4.41 -6.16 7.01
CA ASP A 58 -5.70 -6.33 7.68
C ASP A 58 -5.66 -5.57 9.03
N PRO A 59 -6.54 -4.59 9.29
CA PRO A 59 -6.52 -3.79 10.52
C PRO A 59 -6.90 -4.59 11.79
N GLN A 60 -7.15 -5.91 11.69
CA GLN A 60 -7.54 -6.75 12.82
C GLN A 60 -6.40 -7.12 13.79
N GLN A 61 -5.18 -6.61 13.60
CA GLN A 61 -4.05 -6.87 14.50
C GLN A 61 -3.42 -5.60 15.09
N GLN A 62 -4.23 -4.56 15.32
CA GLN A 62 -3.85 -3.42 16.16
C GLN A 62 -4.70 -3.42 17.43
N GLY A 63 -4.52 -4.47 18.25
CA GLY A 63 -4.97 -4.50 19.63
C GLY A 63 -3.89 -3.90 20.54
N ASP A 64 -4.31 -3.01 21.43
CA ASP A 64 -3.58 -2.50 22.60
C ASP A 64 -2.48 -1.45 22.33
N ILE A 65 -2.89 -0.19 22.16
CA ILE A 65 -2.15 0.92 22.77
C ILE A 65 -3.10 1.64 23.74
N GLU A 66 -2.59 1.83 24.94
CA GLU A 66 -3.31 2.02 26.19
C GLU A 66 -3.98 3.40 26.31
N ASP A 67 -5.06 3.39 27.09
CA ASP A 67 -5.82 4.51 27.64
C ASP A 67 -4.92 5.60 28.25
N GLU A 68 -4.90 6.81 27.66
CA GLU A 68 -4.50 8.02 28.40
C GLU A 68 -5.72 8.92 28.55
N THR A 69 -6.35 8.79 29.70
CA THR A 69 -7.37 9.70 30.21
C THR A 69 -6.85 11.14 30.23
N ILE A 70 -7.49 12.05 29.51
CA ILE A 70 -7.47 13.47 29.87
C ILE A 70 -8.86 13.86 30.36
N SER A 71 -8.94 13.96 31.68
CA SER A 71 -10.09 14.50 32.42
C SER A 71 -10.24 16.00 32.14
N VAL A 72 -11.50 16.39 32.07
CA VAL A 72 -12.08 17.71 31.81
C VAL A 72 -11.51 18.86 32.66
N GLU A 73 -11.40 20.05 32.07
CA GLU A 73 -11.67 21.30 32.79
C GLU A 73 -12.64 22.18 32.00
N ALA A 74 -13.76 22.47 32.66
CA ALA A 74 -14.82 23.34 32.18
C ALA A 74 -14.35 24.80 32.15
N VAL A 75 -14.70 25.53 31.10
CA VAL A 75 -14.99 26.96 31.25
C VAL A 75 -16.26 27.29 30.49
N GLU A 76 -17.31 27.51 31.28
CA GLU A 76 -18.56 28.09 30.83
C GLU A 76 -18.31 29.56 30.45
N THR A 77 -18.73 29.98 29.25
CA THR A 77 -19.02 31.39 29.00
C THR A 77 -20.23 31.50 28.05
N THR A 78 -21.39 31.59 28.71
CA THR A 78 -22.50 32.52 28.45
C THR A 78 -23.04 32.69 27.03
N GLY A 79 -24.34 32.41 26.90
CA GLY A 79 -25.03 32.33 25.63
C GLY A 79 -25.51 33.64 25.02
N PHE A 80 -26.16 33.49 23.88
CA PHE A 80 -27.28 34.34 23.48
C PHE A 80 -28.17 33.57 22.49
N THR A 81 -29.46 33.57 22.80
CA THR A 81 -30.53 32.92 22.05
C THR A 81 -31.00 33.79 20.88
N SER A 82 -31.66 33.14 19.90
CA SER A 82 -32.55 33.73 18.88
C SER A 82 -31.82 34.31 17.65
N GLU A 83 -32.27 34.13 16.40
CA GLU A 83 -33.62 33.91 15.91
C GLU A 83 -33.59 33.28 14.51
N VAL A 84 -34.50 32.35 14.26
CA VAL A 84 -34.87 31.84 12.94
C VAL A 84 -35.92 32.78 12.36
N ARG A 85 -35.69 33.36 11.18
CA ARG A 85 -36.80 33.78 10.31
C ARG A 85 -36.41 33.99 8.85
N SER A 86 -37.10 33.19 8.02
CA SER A 86 -37.62 33.38 6.67
C SER A 86 -36.74 33.98 5.57
#